data_AF-A0AAU7JN87-F1
#
_entry.id   AF-A0AAU7JN87-F1
#
_cell.length_a   1.000
_cell.length_b   1.000
_cell.length_c   1.000
_cell.angle_alpha   90.00
_cell.angle_beta   90.00
_cell.angle_gamma   90.00
#
_symmetry.space_group_name_H-M   'P 1'
#
loop_
_entity.id
_entity.type
_entity.pdbx_description
1 polymer ?
#
loop_
_entity_poly.entity_id
_entity_poly.type
_entity_poly.pdbx_seq_one_letter_code
_entity_poly.pdbx_strand_id
1 'polypeptide(L)'
;MCEGCESADDPDERGAPSPELVAFARDLERRLEGEPASERAWAIFLGREGGALAWGSFIRMSGCMDEAARHWSFAHLKPRTVARPALRADAPS
;
A
#
# COMPACT_ATOMS: atom_id res chain seq x y z
N MET A 1 27.19 -16.36 16.94
CA MET A 1 25.72 -16.28 16.85
C MET A 1 25.37 -14.82 17.05
N CYS A 2 24.81 -14.16 16.03
CA CYS A 2 24.49 -12.74 16.08
C CYS A 2 23.09 -12.59 16.70
N GLU A 3 22.99 -11.97 17.87
CA GLU A 3 21.71 -11.70 18.57
C GLU A 3 20.89 -10.61 17.84
N GLY A 4 21.44 -9.95 16.83
CA GLY A 4 20.73 -8.95 16.00
C GLY A 4 19.86 -9.53 14.88
N CYS A 5 19.77 -10.85 14.75
CA CYS A 5 18.97 -11.51 13.70
C CYS A 5 17.60 -12.02 14.19
N GLU A 6 17.25 -11.83 15.46
CA GLU A 6 16.01 -12.39 16.05
C GLU A 6 14.75 -11.55 15.84
N SER A 7 14.84 -10.42 15.13
CA SER A 7 13.68 -9.69 14.61
C SER A 7 13.62 -9.82 13.09
N ALA A 8 13.81 -11.05 12.60
CA ALA A 8 13.28 -11.40 11.30
C ALA A 8 11.76 -11.28 11.41
N ASP A 9 11.20 -10.13 11.00
CA ASP A 9 9.79 -10.01 10.62
C ASP A 9 9.44 -11.31 9.90
N ASP A 10 8.56 -12.11 10.51
CA ASP A 10 8.13 -13.35 9.91
C ASP A 10 7.53 -12.96 8.54
N PRO A 11 8.10 -13.41 7.41
CA PRO A 11 7.62 -12.97 6.10
C PRO A 11 6.14 -13.33 5.90
N ASP A 12 5.63 -14.31 6.64
CA ASP A 12 4.23 -14.69 6.72
C ASP A 12 3.33 -13.64 7.41
N GLU A 13 3.85 -12.81 8.32
CA GLU A 13 3.05 -11.83 9.05
C GLU A 13 2.64 -10.61 8.20
N ARG A 14 3.31 -10.35 7.07
CA ARG A 14 2.96 -9.20 6.22
C ARG A 14 1.66 -9.40 5.43
N GLY A 15 1.15 -10.62 5.36
CA GLY A 15 -0.09 -10.97 4.67
C GLY A 15 -0.03 -10.71 3.15
N ALA A 16 -0.73 -11.52 2.38
CA ALA A 16 -0.91 -11.19 0.97
C ALA A 16 -1.72 -9.87 0.85
N PRO A 17 -1.36 -8.94 -0.06
CA PRO A 17 -2.15 -7.74 -0.29
C PRO A 17 -3.57 -8.12 -0.70
N SER A 18 -4.56 -7.32 -0.27
CA SER A 18 -5.95 -7.63 -0.59
C SER A 18 -6.19 -7.58 -2.11
N PRO A 19 -7.13 -8.38 -2.64
CA PRO A 19 -7.45 -8.36 -4.06
C PRO A 19 -7.89 -6.98 -4.56
N GLU A 20 -8.58 -6.19 -3.72
CA GLU A 20 -9.01 -4.84 -4.10
C GLU A 20 -7.82 -3.87 -4.20
N LEU A 21 -6.86 -3.97 -3.28
CA LEU A 21 -5.64 -3.15 -3.32
C LEU A 21 -4.84 -3.43 -4.60
N VAL A 22 -4.68 -4.71 -4.94
CA VAL A 22 -4.01 -5.13 -6.18
C VAL A 22 -4.77 -4.65 -7.42
N ALA A 23 -6.09 -4.76 -7.42
CA ALA A 23 -6.91 -4.27 -8.54
C ALA A 23 -6.78 -2.75 -8.72
N PHE A 24 -6.72 -1.99 -7.63
CA PHE A 24 -6.52 -0.55 -7.66
C PHE A 24 -5.11 -0.17 -8.13
N ALA A 25 -4.07 -0.86 -7.66
CA ALA A 25 -2.70 -0.65 -8.14
C ALA A 25 -2.57 -0.91 -9.65
N ARG A 26 -3.21 -1.96 -10.17
CA ARG A 26 -3.28 -2.23 -11.61
C ARG A 26 -4.02 -1.14 -12.38
N ASP A 27 -5.02 -0.50 -11.78
CA ASP A 27 -5.70 0.63 -12.41
C ASP A 27 -4.83 1.88 -12.46
N LEU A 28 -4.06 2.16 -11.39
CA LEU A 28 -3.06 3.22 -11.40
C LEU A 28 -2.01 2.98 -12.48
N GLU A 29 -1.52 1.75 -12.63
CA GLU A 29 -0.53 1.40 -13.65
C GLU A 29 -1.02 1.68 -15.07
N ARG A 30 -2.28 1.34 -15.38
CA ARG A 30 -2.88 1.57 -16.72
C ARG A 30 -3.00 3.04 -17.09
N ARG A 31 -2.94 3.95 -16.11
CA ARG A 31 -3.01 5.40 -16.33
C ARG A 31 -1.64 6.03 -16.55
N LEU A 32 -0.56 5.31 -16.22
CA LEU A 32 0.80 5.77 -16.46
C LEU A 32 1.15 5.60 -17.95
N GLU A 33 1.97 6.50 -18.48
CA GLU A 33 2.47 6.39 -19.84
C GLU A 33 3.35 5.13 -20.03
N GLY A 34 3.39 4.63 -21.26
CA GLY A 34 4.14 3.44 -21.65
C GLY A 34 3.35 2.13 -21.54
N GLU A 35 4.03 1.03 -21.85
CA GLU A 35 3.43 -0.31 -21.83
C GLU A 35 3.20 -0.78 -20.38
N PRO A 36 1.98 -1.21 -20.01
CA PRO A 36 1.71 -1.80 -18.71
C PRO A 36 2.43 -3.14 -18.52
N ALA A 37 2.71 -3.50 -17.26
CA ALA A 37 3.26 -4.81 -16.96
C ALA A 37 2.29 -5.93 -17.35
N SER A 38 2.84 -7.02 -17.87
CA SER A 38 2.05 -8.21 -18.22
C SER A 38 1.42 -8.86 -16.98
N GLU A 39 0.34 -9.63 -17.19
CA GLU A 39 -0.30 -10.41 -16.12
C GLU A 39 0.68 -11.36 -15.42
N ARG A 40 1.60 -11.96 -16.20
CA ARG A 40 2.66 -12.83 -15.65
C ARG A 40 3.63 -12.04 -14.77
N ALA A 41 4.01 -10.83 -15.15
CA ALA A 41 4.88 -9.98 -14.35
C ALA A 41 4.23 -9.64 -13.01
N TRP A 42 2.93 -9.33 -13.01
CA TRP A 42 2.16 -9.16 -11.78
C TRP A 42 2.07 -10.44 -10.95
N ALA A 43 1.90 -11.61 -11.57
CA ALA A 43 1.87 -12.89 -10.86
C ALA A 43 3.21 -13.19 -10.16
N ILE A 44 4.34 -12.91 -10.83
CA ILE A 44 5.69 -13.03 -10.24
C ILE A 44 5.88 -12.02 -9.10
N PHE A 45 5.52 -10.75 -9.33
CA PHE A 45 5.65 -9.68 -8.34
C PHE A 45 4.86 -9.97 -7.05
N LEU A 46 3.66 -10.56 -7.17
CA LEU A 46 2.81 -10.94 -6.04
C LEU A 46 3.19 -12.29 -5.42
N GLY A 47 4.27 -12.93 -5.87
CA GLY A 47 4.71 -14.24 -5.38
C GLY A 47 3.81 -15.42 -5.75
N ARG A 48 2.90 -15.25 -6.73
CA ARG A 48 1.99 -16.32 -7.21
C ARG A 48 2.65 -17.24 -8.23
N GLU A 49 3.65 -16.74 -8.94
CA GLU A 49 4.47 -17.49 -9.87
C GLU A 49 5.96 -17.25 -9.60
N GLY A 50 6.81 -18.22 -9.92
CA GLY A 50 8.25 -18.06 -9.93
C GLY A 50 8.76 -17.50 -11.27
N GLY A 51 9.78 -16.65 -11.22
CA GLY A 51 10.44 -16.16 -12.43
C GLY A 51 11.29 -14.92 -12.20
N ALA A 52 11.89 -14.43 -13.30
CA ALA A 52 12.61 -13.17 -13.30
C ALA A 52 11.67 -12.02 -13.66
N LEU A 53 11.86 -10.89 -13.00
CA LEU A 53 11.14 -9.66 -13.27
C LEU A 53 12.11 -8.60 -13.80
N ALA A 54 11.75 -7.95 -14.91
CA ALA A 54 12.54 -6.84 -15.41
C ALA A 54 12.54 -5.69 -14.40
N TRP A 55 13.70 -5.06 -14.18
CA TRP A 55 13.85 -4.00 -13.19
C TRP A 55 12.86 -2.85 -13.37
N GLY A 56 12.63 -2.43 -14.62
CA GLY A 56 11.63 -1.40 -14.93
C GLY A 56 10.22 -1.77 -14.50
N SER A 57 9.80 -3.03 -14.74
CA SER A 57 8.51 -3.54 -14.29
C SER A 57 8.43 -3.60 -12.77
N PHE A 58 9.50 -4.00 -12.09
CA PHE A 58 9.56 -3.99 -10.62
C PHE A 58 9.31 -2.59 -10.05
N ILE A 59 10.07 -1.59 -10.51
CA ILE A 59 9.92 -0.21 -10.04
C ILE A 59 8.51 0.32 -10.31
N ARG A 60 7.98 0.07 -11.52
CA ARG A 60 6.62 0.50 -11.89
C ARG A 60 5.55 -0.10 -10.99
N MET A 61 5.56 -1.42 -10.80
CA MET A 61 4.56 -2.12 -9.99
C MET A 61 4.69 -1.76 -8.50
N SER A 62 5.91 -1.68 -7.96
CA SER A 62 6.15 -1.23 -6.59
C SER A 62 5.61 0.18 -6.35
N GLY A 63 5.87 1.12 -7.25
CA GLY A 63 5.35 2.48 -7.14
C GLY A 63 3.81 2.55 -7.18
N CYS A 64 3.17 1.74 -8.02
CA CYS A 64 1.72 1.66 -8.08
C CYS A 64 1.12 1.04 -6.79
N MET A 65 1.78 0.04 -6.21
CA MET A 65 1.37 -0.56 -4.93
C MET A 65 1.51 0.41 -3.77
N ASP A 66 2.63 1.14 -3.70
CA ASP A 66 2.86 2.16 -2.67
C ASP A 66 1.79 3.25 -2.74
N GLU A 67 1.48 3.72 -3.95
CA GLU A 67 0.46 4.74 -4.15
C GLU A 67 -0.96 4.21 -3.82
N ALA A 68 -1.27 2.99 -4.26
CA ALA A 68 -2.52 2.33 -3.91
C ALA A 68 -2.68 2.20 -2.38
N ALA A 69 -1.61 1.82 -1.67
CA ALA A 69 -1.61 1.66 -0.22
C ALA A 69 -1.81 3.00 0.51
N ARG A 70 -1.23 4.09 0.01
CA ARG A 70 -1.47 5.45 0.54
C ARG A 70 -2.95 5.83 0.42
N HIS A 71 -3.54 5.66 -0.75
CA HIS A 71 -4.96 5.92 -0.96
C HIS A 71 -5.86 5.05 -0.07
N TRP A 72 -5.50 3.77 0.09
CA TRP A 72 -6.25 2.84 0.92
C TRP A 72 -6.21 3.22 2.40
N SER A 73 -5.04 3.65 2.88
CA SER A 73 -4.83 4.11 4.25
C SER A 73 -5.68 5.33 4.57
N PHE A 74 -5.80 6.30 3.66
CA PHE A 74 -6.66 7.47 3.87
C PHE A 74 -8.16 7.12 3.84
N ALA A 75 -8.58 6.15 3.02
CA ALA A 75 -9.98 5.74 2.94
C ALA A 75 -10.47 4.94 4.16
N HIS A 76 -9.58 4.24 4.87
CA HIS A 76 -9.93 3.38 6.01
C HIS A 76 -9.61 4.01 7.38
N LEU A 77 -9.01 5.19 7.42
CA LEU A 77 -8.90 5.97 8.65
C LEU A 77 -10.30 6.48 9.01
N LYS A 78 -10.90 5.92 10.08
CA LYS A 78 -12.09 6.50 10.70
C LYS A 78 -11.81 7.99 10.94
N PRO A 79 -12.67 8.92 10.51
CA PRO A 79 -12.50 10.32 10.83
C PRO A 79 -12.46 10.44 12.36
N ARG A 80 -11.31 10.81 12.91
CA ARG A 80 -11.22 11.16 14.33
C ARG A 80 -12.11 12.38 14.49
N THR A 81 -13.29 12.18 15.07
CA THR A 81 -14.16 13.28 15.48
C THR A 81 -13.37 14.08 16.51
N VAL A 82 -12.73 15.16 16.09
CA VAL A 82 -12.10 16.08 17.01
C VAL A 82 -13.26 16.75 17.72
N ALA A 83 -13.55 16.33 18.95
CA ALA A 83 -14.56 16.99 19.78
C ALA A 83 -14.16 18.46 19.89
N ARG A 84 -14.93 19.33 19.24
CA ARG A 84 -14.70 20.77 19.26
C ARG A 84 -14.84 21.22 20.72
N PRO A 85 -13.80 21.74 21.39
CA PRO A 85 -13.95 22.22 22.75
C PRO A 85 -15.02 23.31 22.74
N ALA A 86 -16.05 23.13 23.56
CA ALA A 86 -17.09 24.12 23.72
C ALA A 86 -16.43 25.39 24.28
N LEU A 87 -16.34 26.42 23.44
CA LEU A 87 -16.01 27.78 23.88
C LEU A 87 -17.05 28.17 24.94
N ARG A 88 -16.63 28.16 26.21
CA ARG A 88 -17.40 28.78 27.29
C ARG A 88 -17.48 30.27 26.98
N ALA A 89 -18.67 30.74 26.67
CA ALA A 89 -18.98 32.15 26.68
C ALA A 89 -19.12 32.57 28.14
N ASP A 90 -18.06 33.13 28.71
CA ASP A 90 -18.18 33.90 29.95
C ASP A 90 -18.88 35.23 29.62
N ALA A 91 -20.05 35.43 30.23
CA ALA A 91 -20.85 36.65 30.10
C ALA A 91 -20.29 37.74 31.04
N PRO A 92 -20.20 39.00 30.60
CA PRO A 92 -19.88 40.11 31.50
C PRO A 92 -21.10 40.55 32.32
N SER A 93 -20.85 40.86 33.58
CA SER A 93 -21.79 41.42 34.58
C SER A 93 -22.26 42.84 34.27
#